data_AF-A0A2S5NHJ2-F1
#
_entry.id   AF-A0A2S5NHJ2-F1
#
_cell.length_a   1.000
_cell.length_b   1.000
_cell.length_c   1.000
_cell.angle_alpha   90.00
_cell.angle_beta   90.00
_cell.angle_gamma   90.00
#
_symmetry.space_group_name_H-M   'P 1'
#
loop_
_entity.id
_entity.type
_entity.pdbx_description
1 polymer ?
#
loop_
_entity_poly.entity_id
_entity_poly.type
_entity_poly.pdbx_seq_one_letter_code
_entity_poly.pdbx_strand_id
1 'polypeptide(L)'
;MKKTKFFFNFLMLSMLVSLLASANAFAELPITVADALKKAGIPQANVAVYVQAVDSSTPLISHNADQSLNPASVMKLVTTNAALDLLTPAYRWKTEVYRDGEVKDGVLNGNLIIKGYGDPSFKAQEFWRLLMRLQQAGIQEIKGDLIIDKSFFAENPANLAFDSEV
;
A
#
# COMPACT_ATOMS: atom_id res chain seq x y z
N MET A 1 -39.25 -12.35 -51.77
CA MET A 1 -39.53 -12.26 -50.31
C MET A 1 -38.88 -13.34 -49.43
N LYS A 2 -38.42 -14.49 -49.92
CA LYS A 2 -37.79 -15.53 -49.06
C LYS A 2 -36.34 -15.24 -48.65
N LYS A 3 -35.54 -14.59 -49.51
CA LYS A 3 -34.11 -14.29 -49.25
C LYS A 3 -33.91 -13.29 -48.10
N THR A 4 -34.79 -12.30 -47.98
CA THR A 4 -34.72 -11.27 -46.92
C THR A 4 -35.01 -11.84 -45.53
N LYS A 5 -35.95 -12.79 -45.42
CA LYS A 5 -36.23 -13.51 -44.17
C LYS A 5 -35.08 -14.45 -43.77
N PHE A 6 -34.41 -15.06 -44.75
CA PHE A 6 -33.26 -15.93 -44.48
C PHE A 6 -32.04 -15.14 -43.98
N PHE A 7 -31.75 -13.99 -44.59
CA PHE A 7 -30.67 -13.11 -44.14
C PHE A 7 -30.94 -12.50 -42.76
N PHE A 8 -32.19 -12.11 -42.49
CA PHE A 8 -32.61 -11.61 -41.18
C PHE A 8 -32.51 -12.68 -40.09
N ASN A 9 -32.97 -13.91 -40.35
CA ASN A 9 -32.84 -15.02 -39.40
C ASN A 9 -31.36 -15.39 -39.16
N PHE A 10 -30.50 -15.31 -40.18
CA PHE A 10 -29.08 -15.58 -40.03
C PHE A 10 -28.37 -14.51 -39.18
N LEU A 11 -28.71 -13.24 -39.38
CA LEU A 11 -28.18 -12.12 -38.57
C LEU A 11 -28.66 -12.20 -37.12
N MET A 12 -29.94 -12.57 -36.89
CA MET A 12 -30.51 -12.74 -35.56
C MET A 12 -29.88 -13.94 -34.83
N LEU A 13 -29.62 -15.03 -35.55
CA LEU A 13 -28.92 -16.20 -35.01
C LEU A 13 -27.45 -15.89 -34.70
N SER A 14 -26.74 -15.14 -35.55
CA SER A 14 -25.35 -14.76 -35.26
C SER A 14 -25.26 -13.83 -34.05
N MET A 15 -26.20 -12.89 -33.90
CA MET A 15 -26.29 -11.98 -32.75
C MET A 15 -26.63 -12.72 -31.45
N LEU A 16 -27.48 -13.75 -31.52
CA LEU A 16 -27.78 -14.61 -30.36
C LEU A 16 -26.57 -15.46 -29.94
N VAL A 17 -25.78 -15.95 -30.90
CA VAL A 17 -24.55 -16.73 -30.63
C VAL A 17 -23.46 -15.86 -30.02
N SER A 18 -23.28 -14.61 -30.48
CA SER A 18 -22.33 -13.68 -29.83
C SER A 18 -22.82 -13.20 -28.45
N LEU A 19 -24.13 -13.15 -28.20
CA LEU A 19 -24.68 -12.85 -26.87
C LEU A 19 -24.43 -14.00 -25.88
N LEU A 20 -24.57 -15.26 -26.33
CA LEU A 20 -24.30 -16.46 -25.53
C LEU A 20 -22.81 -16.67 -25.26
N ALA A 21 -21.93 -16.30 -26.21
CA ALA A 21 -20.48 -16.37 -26.03
C ALA A 21 -19.92 -15.28 -25.09
N SER A 22 -20.72 -14.25 -24.80
CA SER A 22 -20.38 -13.16 -23.86
C SER A 22 -20.87 -13.42 -22.43
N ALA A 23 -21.48 -14.58 -22.16
CA ALA A 23 -21.68 -15.03 -20.80
C ALA A 23 -20.31 -15.41 -20.24
N ASN A 24 -19.60 -14.41 -19.69
CA ASN A 24 -18.55 -14.67 -18.72
C ASN A 24 -19.19 -15.60 -17.69
N ALA A 25 -18.81 -16.87 -17.71
CA ALA A 25 -19.14 -17.78 -16.66
C ALA A 25 -18.41 -17.24 -15.42
N PHE A 26 -19.11 -16.38 -14.68
CA PHE A 26 -18.76 -16.09 -13.29
C PHE A 26 -18.74 -17.45 -12.63
N ALA A 27 -17.54 -17.99 -12.40
CA ALA A 27 -17.41 -19.21 -11.65
C ALA A 27 -17.98 -18.93 -10.27
N GLU A 28 -19.19 -19.40 -10.02
CA GLU A 28 -19.87 -19.29 -8.73
C GLU A 28 -18.95 -19.85 -7.64
N LEU A 29 -19.07 -19.30 -6.44
CA LEU A 29 -18.32 -19.81 -5.30
C LEU A 29 -18.55 -21.33 -5.17
N PRO A 30 -17.49 -22.13 -4.92
CA PRO A 30 -17.65 -23.55 -4.65
C PRO A 30 -18.70 -23.77 -3.56
N ILE A 31 -19.54 -24.81 -3.72
CA ILE A 31 -20.68 -25.07 -2.82
C ILE A 31 -20.26 -25.10 -1.34
N THR A 32 -19.07 -25.64 -1.05
CA THR A 32 -18.50 -25.69 0.30
C THR A 32 -18.23 -24.31 0.88
N VAL A 33 -17.81 -23.33 0.07
CA VAL A 33 -17.59 -21.94 0.46
C VAL A 33 -18.93 -21.22 0.62
N ALA A 34 -19.85 -21.41 -0.34
CA ALA A 34 -21.20 -20.84 -0.28
C ALA A 34 -21.95 -21.27 1.00
N ASP A 35 -21.89 -22.55 1.35
CA ASP A 35 -22.50 -23.11 2.57
C ASP A 35 -21.80 -22.59 3.84
N ALA A 36 -20.47 -22.45 3.82
CA ALA A 36 -19.73 -21.87 4.94
C ALA A 36 -20.12 -20.42 5.19
N LEU A 37 -20.23 -19.59 4.14
CA LEU A 37 -20.70 -18.20 4.24
C LEU A 37 -22.11 -18.13 4.80
N LYS A 38 -23.01 -18.99 4.29
CA LYS A 38 -24.39 -19.08 4.79
C LYS A 38 -24.43 -19.45 6.27
N LYS A 39 -23.65 -20.45 6.70
CA LYS A 39 -23.54 -20.87 8.10
C LYS A 39 -22.97 -19.76 9.00
N ALA A 40 -22.06 -18.95 8.47
CA ALA A 40 -21.49 -17.80 9.18
C ALA A 40 -22.40 -16.56 9.17
N GLY A 41 -23.54 -16.59 8.48
CA GLY A 41 -24.45 -15.44 8.35
C GLY A 41 -23.88 -14.32 7.48
N ILE A 42 -22.93 -14.62 6.59
CA ILE A 42 -22.28 -13.65 5.71
C ILE A 42 -22.98 -13.67 4.34
N PRO A 43 -23.62 -12.56 3.91
CA PRO A 43 -24.21 -12.48 2.58
C PRO A 43 -23.13 -12.56 1.50
N GLN A 44 -23.34 -13.42 0.50
CA GLN A 44 -22.37 -13.58 -0.61
C GLN A 44 -22.16 -12.29 -1.42
N ALA A 45 -23.13 -11.37 -1.42
CA ALA A 45 -23.04 -10.05 -2.05
C ALA A 45 -22.03 -9.10 -1.37
N ASN A 46 -21.57 -9.44 -0.17
CA ASN A 46 -20.58 -8.66 0.59
C ASN A 46 -19.19 -9.29 0.53
N VAL A 47 -19.01 -10.33 -0.29
CA VAL A 47 -17.76 -11.07 -0.44
C VAL A 47 -17.35 -11.03 -1.89
N ALA A 48 -16.09 -10.67 -2.14
CA ALA A 48 -15.45 -10.80 -3.43
C ALA A 48 -14.33 -11.84 -3.34
N VAL A 49 -14.23 -12.72 -4.35
CA VAL A 49 -13.21 -13.75 -4.44
C VAL A 49 -12.68 -13.80 -5.86
N TYR A 50 -11.35 -13.69 -5.98
CA TYR A 50 -10.64 -13.85 -7.22
C TYR A 50 -9.49 -14.83 -7.03
N VAL A 51 -9.48 -15.92 -7.80
CA VAL A 51 -8.44 -16.96 -7.74
C VAL A 51 -7.94 -17.22 -9.15
N GLN A 52 -6.65 -17.03 -9.36
CA GLN A 52 -6.01 -17.19 -10.66
C GLN A 52 -4.61 -17.79 -10.46
N ALA A 53 -4.22 -18.73 -11.32
CA ALA A 53 -2.84 -19.20 -11.38
C ALA A 53 -1.94 -18.07 -11.92
N VAL A 54 -0.75 -17.89 -11.33
CA VAL A 54 0.14 -16.74 -11.63
C VAL A 54 0.53 -16.66 -13.11
N ASP A 55 0.62 -17.81 -13.78
CA ASP A 55 0.99 -17.98 -15.18
C ASP A 55 -0.21 -18.07 -16.15
N SER A 56 -1.44 -18.03 -15.62
CA SER A 56 -2.67 -18.07 -16.42
C SER A 56 -3.23 -16.66 -16.60
N SER A 57 -3.87 -16.38 -17.74
CA SER A 57 -4.69 -15.16 -17.94
C SER A 57 -6.16 -15.37 -17.56
N THR A 58 -6.55 -16.60 -17.22
CA THR A 58 -7.94 -16.97 -16.94
C THR A 58 -8.08 -17.36 -15.46
N PRO A 59 -8.99 -16.72 -14.70
CA PRO A 59 -9.23 -17.06 -13.31
C PRO A 59 -9.95 -18.40 -13.18
N LEU A 60 -9.63 -19.12 -12.11
CA LEU A 60 -10.37 -20.29 -11.64
C LEU A 60 -11.67 -19.89 -10.92
N ILE A 61 -11.63 -18.78 -10.17
CA ILE A 61 -12.80 -18.22 -9.47
C ILE A 61 -12.82 -16.71 -9.71
N SER A 62 -13.98 -16.18 -10.08
CA SER A 62 -14.24 -14.75 -10.20
C SER A 62 -15.65 -14.46 -9.71
N HIS A 63 -15.77 -14.13 -8.42
CA HIS A 63 -17.03 -13.84 -7.74
C HIS A 63 -16.99 -12.41 -7.20
N ASN A 64 -17.90 -11.54 -7.63
CA ASN A 64 -17.94 -10.10 -7.30
C ASN A 64 -16.58 -9.37 -7.46
N ALA A 65 -15.74 -9.81 -8.39
CA ALA A 65 -14.35 -9.36 -8.49
C ALA A 65 -14.19 -7.84 -8.72
N ASP A 66 -15.13 -7.23 -9.43
CA ASP A 66 -15.13 -5.79 -9.74
C ASP A 66 -15.84 -4.93 -8.68
N GLN A 67 -16.32 -5.52 -7.59
CA GLN A 67 -17.01 -4.80 -6.54
C GLN A 67 -16.01 -4.12 -5.59
N SER A 68 -16.16 -2.80 -5.42
CA SER A 68 -15.41 -2.06 -4.42
C SER A 68 -15.81 -2.48 -3.00
N LEU A 69 -14.85 -2.98 -2.24
CA LEU A 69 -14.98 -3.37 -0.83
C LEU A 69 -13.87 -2.71 -0.01
N ASN A 70 -14.05 -2.63 1.31
CA ASN A 70 -12.98 -2.17 2.20
C ASN A 70 -11.85 -3.22 2.22
N PRO A 71 -10.64 -2.93 1.73
CA PRO A 71 -9.54 -3.89 1.69
C PRO A 71 -8.90 -4.10 3.06
N ALA A 72 -9.15 -3.21 4.03
CA ALA A 72 -8.45 -3.15 5.31
C ALA A 72 -6.92 -3.29 5.11
N SER A 73 -6.26 -4.17 5.87
CA SER A 73 -4.82 -4.38 5.76
C SER A 73 -4.34 -4.98 4.44
N VAL A 74 -5.23 -5.49 3.57
CA VAL A 74 -4.86 -5.91 2.21
C VAL A 74 -4.36 -4.73 1.37
N MET A 75 -4.75 -3.49 1.72
CA MET A 75 -4.23 -2.26 1.11
C MET A 75 -2.69 -2.19 1.14
N LYS A 76 -2.06 -2.82 2.14
CA LYS A 76 -0.60 -2.88 2.25
C LYS A 76 0.06 -3.48 1.00
N LEU A 77 -0.59 -4.40 0.29
CA LEU A 77 -0.05 -4.94 -0.97
C LEU A 77 0.14 -3.84 -2.02
N VAL A 78 -0.85 -2.95 -2.17
CA VAL A 78 -0.81 -1.83 -3.12
C VAL A 78 0.27 -0.83 -2.70
N THR A 79 0.28 -0.42 -1.42
CA THR A 79 1.27 0.52 -0.90
C THR A 79 2.69 -0.03 -0.97
N THR A 80 2.89 -1.32 -0.69
CA THR A 80 4.20 -1.98 -0.81
C THR A 80 4.66 -2.04 -2.26
N ASN A 81 3.77 -2.35 -3.20
CA ASN A 81 4.12 -2.34 -4.62
C ASN A 81 4.55 -0.94 -5.08
N ALA A 82 3.77 0.10 -4.73
CA ALA A 82 4.13 1.48 -5.03
C ALA A 82 5.45 1.89 -4.38
N ALA A 83 5.70 1.49 -3.13
CA ALA A 83 6.96 1.78 -2.45
C ALA A 83 8.15 1.08 -3.13
N LEU A 84 8.00 -0.17 -3.55
CA LEU A 84 9.05 -0.91 -4.27
C LEU A 84 9.35 -0.28 -5.64
N ASP A 85 8.34 0.23 -6.34
CA ASP A 85 8.51 0.91 -7.63
C ASP A 85 9.19 2.28 -7.47
N LEU A 86 8.70 3.11 -6.53
CA LEU A 86 9.16 4.49 -6.34
C LEU A 86 10.50 4.58 -5.60
N LEU A 87 10.68 3.81 -4.53
CA LEU A 87 11.87 3.89 -3.68
C LEU A 87 12.95 2.91 -4.13
N THR A 88 12.57 1.84 -4.83
CA THR A 88 13.38 0.65 -5.13
C THR A 88 13.69 -0.21 -3.89
N PRO A 89 13.99 -1.51 -4.06
CA PRO A 89 14.44 -2.38 -2.96
C PRO A 89 15.74 -1.93 -2.29
N ALA A 90 16.54 -1.11 -2.98
CA ALA A 90 17.82 -0.63 -2.49
C ALA A 90 17.70 0.65 -1.63
N TYR A 91 16.51 1.24 -1.50
CA TYR A 91 16.31 2.45 -0.70
C TYR A 91 16.84 2.29 0.72
N ARG A 92 17.44 3.36 1.23
CA ARG A 92 17.85 3.48 2.63
C ARG A 92 17.33 4.79 3.16
N TRP A 93 16.58 4.70 4.24
CA TRP A 93 16.12 5.86 4.97
C TRP A 93 17.29 6.63 5.56
N LYS A 94 17.11 7.94 5.72
CA LYS A 94 18.13 8.82 6.27
C LYS A 94 17.72 9.33 7.65
N THR A 95 18.70 9.39 8.53
CA THR A 95 18.65 10.15 9.77
C THR A 95 19.97 10.87 9.88
N GLU A 96 19.92 12.20 9.95
CA GLU A 96 21.09 13.05 9.91
C GLU A 96 21.21 13.83 11.21
N VAL A 97 22.44 14.12 11.62
CA VAL A 97 22.73 14.91 12.81
C VAL A 97 23.50 16.15 12.41
N TYR A 98 22.98 17.29 12.82
CA TYR A 98 23.53 18.61 12.59
C TYR A 98 23.87 19.28 13.92
N ARG A 99 24.69 20.33 13.84
CA ARG A 99 25.00 21.23 14.96
C ARG A 99 25.06 22.66 14.46
N ASP A 100 24.63 23.60 15.29
CA ASP A 100 24.70 25.04 15.02
C ASP A 100 25.59 25.74 16.08
N GLY A 101 26.77 25.18 16.30
CA GLY A 101 27.75 25.72 17.24
C GLY A 101 29.07 24.99 17.15
N GLU A 102 30.10 25.54 17.79
CA GLU A 102 31.44 24.94 17.82
C GLU A 102 31.59 23.96 18.99
N VAL A 103 32.36 22.89 18.74
CA VAL A 103 32.77 21.95 19.78
C VAL A 103 34.13 22.39 20.29
N LYS A 104 34.21 22.74 21.57
CA LYS A 104 35.47 23.13 22.24
C LYS A 104 35.60 22.36 23.54
N ASP A 105 36.75 21.71 23.73
CA ASP A 105 37.07 20.92 24.93
C ASP A 105 35.98 19.90 25.29
N GLY A 106 35.35 19.29 24.28
CA GLY A 106 34.26 18.34 24.43
C GLY A 106 32.86 18.93 24.60
N VAL A 107 32.73 20.26 24.63
CA VAL A 107 31.46 20.95 24.83
C VAL A 107 30.98 21.55 23.52
N LEU A 108 29.78 21.18 23.06
CA LEU A 108 29.07 21.84 21.97
C LEU A 108 28.41 23.13 22.49
N ASN A 109 28.94 24.28 22.05
CA ASN A 109 28.37 25.60 22.36
C ASN A 109 27.31 25.97 21.29
N GLY A 110 26.20 25.24 21.32
CA GLY A 110 25.09 25.38 20.38
C GLY A 110 24.11 24.21 20.55
N ASN A 111 23.16 24.12 19.64
CA ASN A 111 22.16 23.07 19.58
C ASN A 111 22.67 21.86 18.79
N LEU A 112 22.15 20.69 19.16
CA LEU A 112 22.29 19.47 18.38
C LEU A 112 20.95 19.17 17.73
N ILE A 113 20.92 18.99 16.40
CA ILE A 113 19.70 18.76 15.65
C ILE A 113 19.72 17.36 15.06
N ILE A 114 18.72 16.55 15.38
CA ILE A 114 18.50 15.24 14.75
C ILE A 114 17.36 15.39 13.75
N LYS A 115 17.67 15.21 12.46
CA LYS A 115 16.69 15.32 11.37
C LYS A 115 16.25 13.96 10.87
N GLY A 116 14.96 13.69 10.97
CA GLY A 116 14.34 12.46 10.49
C GLY A 116 13.77 12.60 9.08
N TYR A 117 14.07 11.64 8.21
CA TYR A 117 13.50 11.52 6.87
C TYR A 117 12.55 10.31 6.75
N GLY A 118 12.04 9.82 7.89
CA GLY A 118 10.97 8.79 7.92
C GLY A 118 11.42 7.37 8.14
N ASP A 119 12.64 7.14 8.63
CA ASP A 119 13.13 5.78 8.89
C ASP A 119 12.20 5.03 9.87
N PRO A 120 11.39 4.04 9.39
CA PRO A 120 10.48 3.29 10.24
C PRO A 120 11.22 2.28 11.13
N SER A 121 12.53 2.09 10.92
CA SER A 121 13.39 1.20 11.68
C SER A 121 14.16 1.89 12.81
N PHE A 122 14.07 3.22 12.93
CA PHE A 122 14.76 3.98 13.95
C PHE A 122 14.23 3.65 15.36
N LYS A 123 15.01 2.88 16.12
CA LYS A 123 14.67 2.37 17.45
C LYS A 123 15.74 2.78 18.47
N ALA A 124 15.50 2.46 19.75
CA ALA A 124 16.42 2.76 20.84
C ALA A 124 17.87 2.32 20.56
N GLN A 125 18.08 1.17 19.92
CA GLN A 125 19.39 0.67 19.55
C GLN A 125 20.12 1.58 18.54
N GLU A 126 19.42 2.05 17.51
CA GLU A 126 20.00 2.97 16.53
C GLU A 126 20.26 4.35 17.14
N PHE A 127 19.40 4.78 18.07
CA PHE A 127 19.66 5.98 18.87
C PHE A 127 20.93 5.83 19.73
N TRP A 128 21.13 4.70 20.40
CA TRP A 128 22.37 4.44 21.13
C TRP A 128 23.60 4.46 20.23
N ARG A 129 23.52 3.90 19.02
CA ARG A 129 24.61 3.98 18.04
C ARG A 129 24.90 5.40 17.58
N LEU A 130 23.86 6.22 17.40
CA LEU A 130 23.99 7.64 17.12
C LEU A 130 24.72 8.37 18.25
N LEU A 131 24.34 8.13 19.51
CA LEU A 131 25.01 8.73 20.67
C LEU A 131 26.48 8.34 20.77
N MET A 132 26.81 7.06 20.57
CA MET A 132 28.21 6.61 20.53
C MET A 132 29.02 7.31 19.44
N ARG A 133 28.43 7.53 18.26
CA ARG A 133 29.10 8.27 17.18
C ARG A 133 29.35 9.73 17.55
N LEU A 134 28.43 10.38 18.26
CA LEU A 134 28.62 11.75 18.75
C LEU A 134 29.75 11.83 19.78
N GLN A 135 29.80 10.87 20.69
CA GLN A 135 30.87 10.78 21.68
C GLN A 135 32.23 10.52 21.02
N GLN A 136 32.29 9.64 20.02
CA GLN A 136 33.49 9.39 19.20
C GLN A 136 33.91 10.62 18.38
N ALA A 137 32.96 11.47 17.99
CA ALA A 137 33.21 12.76 17.36
C ALA A 137 33.68 13.84 18.37
N GLY A 138 33.83 13.49 19.65
CA GLY A 138 34.37 14.35 20.69
C GLY A 138 33.33 15.16 21.46
N ILE A 139 32.03 14.99 21.22
CA ILE A 139 30.97 15.70 21.95
C ILE A 139 30.66 14.96 23.26
N GLN A 140 30.86 15.63 24.38
CA GLN A 140 30.61 15.11 25.74
C GLN A 140 29.49 15.89 26.45
N GLU A 141 29.37 17.18 26.16
CA GLU A 141 28.34 18.07 26.72
C GLU A 141 27.70 18.91 25.60
N ILE A 142 26.41 19.19 25.71
CA ILE A 142 25.66 20.08 24.82
C ILE A 142 25.12 21.21 25.69
N LYS A 143 25.50 22.46 25.39
CA LYS A 143 25.04 23.64 26.14
C LYS A 143 23.74 24.25 25.61
N GLY A 144 23.41 23.99 24.35
CA GLY A 144 22.12 24.37 23.76
C GLY A 144 21.09 23.26 23.87
N ASP A 145 20.11 23.31 22.98
CA ASP A 145 18.99 22.37 22.95
C ASP A 145 19.29 21.13 22.10
N LEU A 146 18.59 20.04 22.42
CA LEU A 146 18.43 18.89 21.52
C LEU A 146 17.15 19.09 20.70
N ILE A 147 17.31 19.34 19.40
CA ILE A 147 16.20 19.62 18.48
C ILE A 147 15.89 18.38 17.64
N ILE A 148 14.62 17.99 17.58
CA ILE A 148 14.15 16.90 16.71
C ILE A 148 13.43 17.52 15.50
N ASP A 149 14.12 17.56 14.36
CA ASP A 149 13.57 18.08 13.10
C ASP A 149 12.74 17.00 12.37
N LYS A 150 11.42 17.21 12.37
CA LYS A 150 10.42 16.39 11.66
C LYS A 150 9.86 17.05 10.39
N SER A 151 10.46 18.17 9.96
CA SER A 151 9.93 19.01 8.87
C SER A 151 9.77 18.29 7.53
N PHE A 152 10.49 17.18 7.31
CA PHE A 152 10.40 16.41 6.06
C PHE A 152 8.99 15.85 5.80
N PHE A 153 8.23 15.51 6.84
CA PHE A 153 6.83 15.10 6.75
C PHE A 153 5.86 16.12 7.38
N ALA A 154 6.29 17.36 7.61
CA ALA A 154 5.36 18.38 8.07
C ALA A 154 4.24 18.54 7.02
N GLU A 155 3.00 18.44 7.46
CA GLU A 155 1.84 18.42 6.57
C GLU A 155 1.75 19.71 5.74
N ASN A 156 1.32 19.54 4.49
CA ASN A 156 0.57 20.58 3.81
C ASN A 156 -0.90 20.39 4.22
N PRO A 157 -1.57 21.36 4.88
CA PRO A 157 -2.93 21.23 5.38
C PRO A 157 -4.00 20.92 4.31
N ALA A 158 -3.64 20.86 3.04
CA ALA A 158 -4.49 20.47 1.92
C ALA A 158 -4.58 18.95 1.67
N ASN A 159 -3.72 18.12 2.26
CA ASN A 159 -3.73 16.67 2.05
C ASN A 159 -4.48 15.97 3.19
N LEU A 160 -5.80 15.82 3.00
CA LEU A 160 -6.67 15.05 3.88
C LEU A 160 -6.16 13.60 4.00
N ALA A 161 -6.13 13.11 5.24
CA ALA A 161 -5.80 11.73 5.57
C ALA A 161 -6.68 10.73 4.80
N PHE A 162 -6.09 9.58 4.45
CA PHE A 162 -6.79 8.50 3.75
C PHE A 162 -7.87 7.84 4.61
N ASP A 163 -7.76 7.96 5.93
CA ASP A 163 -8.82 7.69 6.88
C ASP A 163 -9.29 9.00 7.51
N SER A 164 -10.58 9.10 7.77
CA SER A 164 -11.21 10.25 8.39
C SER A 164 -10.96 10.33 9.90
N GLU A 165 -9.80 9.87 10.37
CA GLU A 165 -9.41 9.98 11.78
C GLU A 165 -8.59 11.27 11.96
N VAL A 166 -9.26 12.26 12.55
CA VAL A 166 -8.68 13.50 13.10
C VAL A 166 -8.48 13.32 14.59
#